data_AF-A2CEL1-F1
#
_entry.id   AF-A2CEL1-F1
#
_cell.length_a   1.000
_cell.length_b   1.000
_cell.length_c   1.000
_cell.angle_alpha   90.00
_cell.angle_beta   90.00
_cell.angle_gamma   90.00
#
_symmetry.space_group_name_H-M   'P 1'
#
loop_
_entity.id
_entity.type
_entity.pdbx_description
1 polymer ?
#
loop_
_entity_poly.entity_id
_entity_poly.type
_entity_poly.pdbx_seq_one_letter_code
_entity_poly.pdbx_strand_id
1 'polypeptide(L)'
;MKMLLLLCVGLTLVCVHAEEASSTGRNFNVEKINGEWHTIILASDKREKIEDNGNFRLFLEQIHVLENSLVLKFHTVRDEECSELSMVADKTEKAGEYSVTYDGFNTFTIPKTDYDNFLMAHLINEKDGETFQLMGLYGREPDLSSDIKERFAQLCEKHGILRENIIDLSNANRCLQARE
;
A
#
# COMPACT_ATOMS: atom_id res chain seq x y z
N MET A 1 -29.42 58.01 27.94
CA MET A 1 -29.06 57.95 26.51
C MET A 1 -27.58 57.59 26.40
N LYS A 2 -27.26 56.32 26.13
CA LYS A 2 -25.98 55.87 25.57
C LYS A 2 -26.13 54.41 25.15
N MET A 3 -26.36 54.26 23.85
CA MET A 3 -26.31 53.04 23.06
C MET A 3 -24.85 52.77 22.70
N LEU A 4 -24.33 51.55 22.91
CA LEU A 4 -23.16 50.99 22.21
C LEU A 4 -23.07 49.49 22.55
N LEU A 5 -23.66 48.64 21.71
CA LEU A 5 -23.00 47.87 20.63
C LEU A 5 -22.45 46.54 21.15
N LEU A 6 -23.29 45.49 21.08
CA LEU A 6 -22.84 44.09 21.16
C LEU A 6 -21.99 43.77 19.93
N LEU A 7 -20.71 43.46 20.15
CA LEU A 7 -19.87 42.81 19.15
C LEU A 7 -20.17 41.30 19.20
N CYS A 8 -21.03 40.82 18.30
CA CYS A 8 -21.14 39.39 18.02
C CYS A 8 -19.97 38.97 17.13
N VAL A 9 -18.88 38.51 17.74
CA VAL A 9 -17.81 37.83 17.01
C VAL A 9 -18.30 36.41 16.72
N GLY A 10 -18.81 36.19 15.52
CA GLY A 10 -19.12 34.86 15.01
C GLY A 10 -17.83 34.09 14.76
N LEU A 11 -17.43 33.27 15.72
CA LEU A 11 -16.36 32.30 15.53
C LEU A 11 -16.97 31.06 14.85
N THR A 12 -17.07 31.08 13.53
CA THR A 12 -17.36 29.84 12.78
C THR A 12 -16.11 28.98 12.84
N LEU A 13 -16.06 28.03 13.78
CA LEU A 13 -15.16 26.90 13.69
C LEU A 13 -15.54 26.15 12.40
N VAL A 14 -14.77 26.38 11.33
CA VAL A 14 -14.77 25.46 10.19
C VAL A 14 -14.11 24.19 10.71
N CYS A 15 -14.92 23.27 11.22
CA CYS A 15 -14.49 21.90 11.45
C CYS A 15 -14.19 21.30 10.08
N VAL A 16 -12.94 21.46 9.63
CA VAL A 16 -12.37 20.58 8.60
C VAL A 16 -12.33 19.20 9.24
N HIS A 17 -13.40 18.44 9.08
CA HIS A 17 -13.35 17.01 9.25
C HIS A 17 -12.46 16.53 8.11
N ALA A 18 -11.16 16.41 8.38
CA ALA A 18 -10.32 15.56 7.57
C ALA A 18 -10.88 14.16 7.78
N GLU A 19 -11.72 13.75 6.84
CA GLU A 19 -12.30 12.41 6.80
C GLU A 19 -11.13 11.48 6.54
N GLU A 20 -10.46 11.03 7.61
CA GLU A 20 -9.55 9.90 7.56
C GLU A 20 -10.38 8.67 7.20
N ALA A 21 -10.60 8.48 5.91
CA ALA A 21 -10.95 7.19 5.36
C ALA A 21 -9.75 6.26 5.57
N SER A 22 -9.63 5.71 6.77
CA SER A 22 -9.02 4.41 6.95
C SER A 22 -10.05 3.37 6.50
N SER A 23 -9.63 2.42 5.67
CA SER A 23 -10.45 1.26 5.31
C SER A 23 -10.83 0.40 6.52
N THR A 24 -10.22 0.67 7.68
CA THR A 24 -10.59 0.08 8.97
C THR A 24 -11.98 0.51 9.48
N GLY A 25 -12.67 1.44 8.79
CA GLY A 25 -13.99 1.97 9.21
C GLY A 25 -15.12 1.96 8.18
N ARG A 26 -14.91 1.51 6.92
CA ARG A 26 -15.97 1.40 5.90
C ARG A 26 -15.79 0.14 5.05
N ASN A 27 -16.88 -0.59 4.83
CA ASN A 27 -17.07 -1.76 3.95
C ASN A 27 -15.98 -1.96 2.88
N PHE A 28 -14.83 -2.53 3.25
CA PHE A 28 -13.84 -2.98 2.29
C PHE A 28 -14.44 -4.13 1.49
N ASN A 29 -14.57 -3.95 0.17
CA ASN A 29 -15.08 -4.98 -0.71
C ASN A 29 -13.91 -5.67 -1.41
N VAL A 30 -13.52 -6.83 -0.87
CA VAL A 30 -12.39 -7.60 -1.39
C VAL A 30 -12.58 -8.01 -2.86
N GLU A 31 -13.80 -8.30 -3.30
CA GLU A 31 -14.04 -8.70 -4.70
C GLU A 31 -13.63 -7.61 -5.69
N LYS A 32 -13.69 -6.33 -5.29
CA LYS A 32 -13.32 -5.20 -6.15
C LYS A 32 -11.81 -5.02 -6.34
N ILE A 33 -10.97 -5.65 -5.52
CA ILE A 33 -9.51 -5.62 -5.74
C ILE A 33 -9.03 -6.69 -6.71
N ASN A 34 -9.91 -7.60 -7.15
CA ASN A 34 -9.57 -8.60 -8.16
C ASN A 34 -9.09 -7.93 -9.47
N GLY A 35 -8.15 -8.57 -10.15
CA GLY A 35 -7.63 -8.14 -11.44
C GLY A 35 -6.20 -7.60 -11.39
N GLU A 36 -5.83 -6.91 -12.46
CA GLU A 36 -4.47 -6.44 -12.68
C GLU A 36 -4.12 -5.22 -11.84
N TRP A 37 -2.85 -5.19 -11.41
CA TRP A 37 -2.23 -4.10 -10.67
C TRP A 37 -0.78 -3.93 -11.11
N HIS A 38 -0.17 -2.82 -10.72
CA HIS A 38 1.22 -2.47 -11.02
C HIS A 38 1.87 -1.90 -9.76
N THR A 39 3.03 -2.41 -9.34
CA THR A 39 3.82 -1.74 -8.29
C THR A 39 4.31 -0.38 -8.78
N ILE A 40 3.98 0.68 -8.03
CA ILE A 40 4.38 2.06 -8.33
C ILE A 40 5.47 2.52 -7.34
N ILE A 41 5.24 2.35 -6.04
CA ILE A 41 6.16 2.78 -4.98
C ILE A 41 6.25 1.67 -3.94
N LEU A 42 7.47 1.41 -3.45
CA LEU A 42 7.72 0.62 -2.24
C LEU A 42 8.38 1.49 -1.17
N ALA A 43 8.06 1.23 0.09
CA ALA A 43 8.66 1.88 1.24
C ALA A 43 8.90 0.85 2.35
N SER A 44 10.02 0.94 3.07
CA SER A 44 10.36 -0.01 4.14
C SER A 44 11.19 0.68 5.23
N ASP A 45 11.02 0.31 6.50
CA ASP A 45 11.96 0.71 7.54
C ASP A 45 13.31 -0.04 7.45
N LYS A 46 13.33 -1.14 6.69
CA LYS A 46 14.51 -1.92 6.31
C LYS A 46 14.73 -1.79 4.79
N ARG A 47 15.33 -0.68 4.38
CA ARG A 47 15.41 -0.23 2.96
C ARG A 47 16.03 -1.27 2.03
N GLU A 48 17.04 -2.01 2.48
CA GLU A 48 17.72 -3.03 1.69
C GLU A 48 16.79 -4.17 1.22
N LYS A 49 15.62 -4.34 1.85
CA LYS A 49 14.61 -5.32 1.41
C LYS A 49 13.94 -4.96 0.09
N ILE A 50 13.94 -3.67 -0.28
CA ILE A 50 13.24 -3.15 -1.47
C ILE A 50 14.18 -2.53 -2.51
N GLU A 51 15.48 -2.47 -2.22
CA GLU A 51 16.54 -2.09 -3.17
C GLU A 51 16.82 -3.21 -4.19
N ASP A 52 17.68 -2.94 -5.18
CA ASP A 52 18.04 -3.93 -6.18
C ASP A 52 18.58 -5.21 -5.51
N ASN A 53 18.09 -6.38 -5.96
CA ASN A 53 18.30 -7.69 -5.34
C ASN A 53 17.67 -7.90 -3.95
N GLY A 54 16.93 -6.92 -3.43
CA GLY A 54 16.14 -7.07 -2.21
C GLY A 54 14.98 -8.05 -2.40
N ASN A 55 14.80 -8.97 -1.46
CA ASN A 55 13.79 -10.03 -1.56
C ASN A 55 12.36 -9.50 -1.71
N PHE A 56 12.06 -8.29 -1.23
CA PHE A 56 10.73 -7.68 -1.33
C PHE A 56 10.62 -6.66 -2.48
N ARG A 57 11.62 -6.56 -3.35
CA ARG A 57 11.52 -5.82 -4.61
C ARG A 57 10.71 -6.64 -5.62
N LEU A 58 9.40 -6.66 -5.38
CA LEU A 58 8.42 -7.44 -6.12
C LEU A 58 7.47 -6.53 -6.90
N PHE A 59 7.17 -6.93 -8.13
CA PHE A 59 6.31 -6.20 -9.05
C PHE A 59 4.98 -6.93 -9.17
N LEU A 60 3.94 -6.42 -8.50
CA LEU A 60 2.61 -7.00 -8.54
C LEU A 60 2.09 -6.95 -9.96
N GLU A 61 1.61 -8.10 -10.44
CA GLU A 61 0.93 -8.24 -11.71
C GLU A 61 -0.58 -8.32 -11.49
N GLN A 62 -1.00 -9.22 -10.60
CA GLN A 62 -2.41 -9.57 -10.49
C GLN A 62 -2.79 -10.02 -9.09
N ILE A 63 -4.01 -9.68 -8.69
CA ILE A 63 -4.67 -10.21 -7.52
C ILE A 63 -5.84 -11.07 -8.00
N HIS A 64 -5.88 -12.32 -7.57
CA HIS A 64 -7.06 -13.17 -7.69
C HIS A 64 -7.70 -13.38 -6.33
N VAL A 65 -8.97 -13.01 -6.24
CA VAL A 65 -9.77 -13.17 -5.03
C VAL A 65 -10.40 -14.56 -5.03
N LEU A 66 -10.17 -15.30 -3.95
CA LEU A 66 -10.82 -16.58 -3.66
C LEU A 66 -11.70 -16.42 -2.42
N GLU A 67 -12.47 -17.46 -2.08
CA GLU A 67 -13.42 -17.42 -0.95
C GLU A 67 -12.73 -17.03 0.37
N ASN A 68 -11.57 -17.62 0.67
CA ASN A 68 -10.86 -17.44 1.95
C ASN A 68 -9.41 -16.95 1.81
N SER A 69 -8.96 -16.65 0.60
CA SER A 69 -7.58 -16.27 0.33
C SER A 69 -7.46 -15.36 -0.89
N LEU A 70 -6.27 -14.79 -1.07
CA LEU A 70 -5.87 -14.05 -2.26
C LEU A 70 -4.71 -14.78 -2.91
N VAL A 71 -4.75 -14.98 -4.22
CA VAL A 71 -3.54 -15.33 -4.98
C VAL A 71 -2.93 -14.04 -5.49
N LEU A 72 -1.70 -13.77 -5.09
CA LEU A 72 -0.93 -12.60 -5.48
C LEU A 72 0.15 -13.04 -6.46
N LYS A 73 0.03 -12.62 -7.71
CA LYS A 73 0.99 -12.90 -8.77
C LYS A 73 1.96 -11.73 -8.89
N PHE A 74 3.25 -11.99 -8.68
CA PHE A 74 4.32 -11.02 -8.74
C PHE A 74 5.38 -11.41 -9.78
N HIS A 75 6.19 -10.44 -10.19
CA HIS A 75 7.47 -10.64 -10.85
C HIS A 75 8.61 -10.15 -9.96
N THR A 76 9.79 -10.70 -10.17
CA THR A 76 11.05 -10.22 -9.61
C THR A 76 12.14 -10.28 -10.68
N VAL A 77 13.17 -9.45 -10.55
CA VAL A 77 14.33 -9.47 -11.44
C VAL A 77 15.44 -10.25 -10.74
N ARG A 78 15.92 -11.31 -11.38
CA ARG A 78 17.06 -12.13 -10.94
C ARG A 78 18.01 -12.31 -12.11
N ASP A 79 19.27 -11.98 -11.93
CA ASP A 79 20.29 -12.07 -12.98
C ASP A 79 19.86 -11.40 -14.30
N GLU A 80 19.23 -10.22 -14.19
CA GLU A 80 18.66 -9.43 -15.30
C GLU A 80 17.44 -10.07 -16.01
N GLU A 81 17.01 -11.25 -15.58
CA GLU A 81 15.83 -11.95 -16.10
C GLU A 81 14.60 -11.80 -15.18
N CYS A 82 13.43 -11.72 -15.78
CA CYS A 82 12.16 -11.65 -15.07
C CYS A 82 11.67 -13.04 -14.70
N SER A 83 11.39 -13.25 -13.41
CA SER A 83 10.84 -14.48 -12.87
C SER A 83 9.49 -14.23 -12.21
N GLU A 84 8.52 -15.08 -12.50
CA GLU A 84 7.22 -15.07 -11.83
C GLU A 84 7.31 -15.68 -10.43
N LEU A 85 6.54 -15.11 -9.50
CA LEU A 85 6.35 -15.61 -8.15
C LEU A 85 4.88 -15.46 -7.77
N SER A 86 4.20 -16.57 -7.51
CA SER A 86 2.83 -16.57 -7.01
C SER A 86 2.81 -16.90 -5.52
N MET A 87 2.02 -16.15 -4.75
CA MET A 87 1.82 -16.36 -3.33
C MET A 87 0.32 -16.50 -3.02
N VAL A 88 -0.01 -17.36 -2.06
CA VAL A 88 -1.37 -17.47 -1.52
C VAL A 88 -1.40 -16.82 -0.14
N ALA A 89 -2.20 -15.77 0.01
CA ALA A 89 -2.38 -15.06 1.25
C ALA A 89 -3.74 -15.42 1.86
N ASP A 90 -3.74 -16.09 3.01
CA ASP A 90 -4.96 -16.54 3.68
C ASP A 90 -5.53 -15.44 4.59
N LYS A 91 -6.86 -15.36 4.71
CA LYS A 91 -7.49 -14.48 5.70
C LYS A 91 -7.08 -14.89 7.10
N THR A 92 -6.77 -13.92 7.96
CA THR A 92 -6.55 -14.16 9.39
C THR A 92 -7.87 -14.04 10.17
N GLU A 93 -7.82 -14.28 11.48
CA GLU A 93 -8.95 -14.02 12.39
C GLU A 93 -9.30 -12.52 12.49
N LYS A 94 -8.36 -11.63 12.14
CA LYS A 94 -8.59 -10.19 12.16
C LYS A 94 -9.19 -9.75 10.82
N ALA A 95 -10.31 -9.05 10.89
CA ALA A 95 -11.01 -8.56 9.70
C ALA A 95 -10.10 -7.64 8.85
N GLY A 96 -9.97 -7.97 7.56
CA GLY A 96 -9.18 -7.20 6.60
C GLY A 96 -7.66 -7.43 6.66
N GLU A 97 -7.20 -8.35 7.50
CA GLU A 97 -5.81 -8.80 7.58
C GLU A 97 -5.65 -10.15 6.85
N TYR A 98 -4.54 -10.28 6.14
CA TYR A 98 -4.15 -11.50 5.44
C TYR A 98 -2.74 -11.92 5.87
N SER A 99 -2.43 -13.21 5.81
CA SER A 99 -1.12 -13.74 6.12
C SER A 99 -0.53 -14.55 4.97
N VAL A 100 0.78 -14.46 4.77
CA VAL A 100 1.51 -15.18 3.72
C VAL A 100 2.94 -15.50 4.16
N THR A 101 3.43 -16.70 3.83
CA THR A 101 4.82 -17.11 4.12
C THR A 101 5.72 -16.80 2.93
N TYR A 102 6.61 -15.83 3.08
CA TYR A 102 7.62 -15.44 2.09
C TYR A 102 8.75 -14.67 2.78
N ASP A 103 9.99 -15.19 2.72
CA ASP A 103 11.14 -14.66 3.46
C ASP A 103 10.79 -14.28 4.92
N GLY A 104 10.07 -15.17 5.62
CA GLY A 104 9.45 -14.92 6.92
C GLY A 104 7.94 -15.11 6.90
N PHE A 105 7.30 -14.82 8.04
CA PHE A 105 5.86 -14.75 8.18
C PHE A 105 5.42 -13.31 7.97
N ASN A 106 4.48 -13.08 7.05
CA ASN A 106 4.00 -11.74 6.73
C ASN A 106 2.53 -11.63 7.09
N THR A 107 2.14 -10.52 7.72
CA THR A 107 0.74 -10.08 7.78
C THR A 107 0.60 -8.76 7.05
N PHE A 108 -0.51 -8.57 6.32
CA PHE A 108 -0.76 -7.30 5.66
C PHE A 108 -2.24 -6.89 5.69
N THR A 109 -2.45 -5.59 5.56
CA THR A 109 -3.76 -4.96 5.42
C THR A 109 -3.76 -4.00 4.22
N ILE A 110 -4.94 -3.59 3.77
CA ILE A 110 -5.11 -2.62 2.68
C ILE A 110 -5.76 -1.37 3.27
N PRO A 111 -4.99 -0.46 3.91
CA PRO A 111 -5.53 0.71 4.62
C PRO A 111 -6.27 1.72 3.74
N LYS A 112 -5.93 1.81 2.44
CA LYS A 112 -6.56 2.75 1.50
C LYS A 112 -6.62 2.16 0.09
N THR A 113 -7.78 2.25 -0.55
CA THR A 113 -7.96 1.95 -1.97
C THR A 113 -9.22 2.64 -2.46
N ASP A 114 -9.25 3.04 -3.73
CA ASP A 114 -10.47 3.43 -4.44
C ASP A 114 -10.93 2.35 -5.44
N TYR A 115 -10.28 1.18 -5.43
CA TYR A 115 -10.48 0.01 -6.30
C TYR A 115 -10.14 0.21 -7.78
N ASP A 116 -10.45 1.40 -8.30
CA ASP A 116 -10.42 1.73 -9.73
C ASP A 116 -9.09 2.38 -10.16
N ASN A 117 -8.33 2.98 -9.23
CA ASN A 117 -7.08 3.64 -9.57
C ASN A 117 -5.91 3.13 -8.74
N PHE A 118 -6.05 3.07 -7.41
CA PHE A 118 -4.93 2.77 -6.51
C PHE A 118 -5.29 1.83 -5.36
N LEU A 119 -4.27 1.15 -4.85
CA LEU A 119 -4.31 0.31 -3.66
C LEU A 119 -3.03 0.56 -2.85
N MET A 120 -3.20 0.88 -1.56
CA MET A 120 -2.09 1.02 -0.61
C MET A 120 -2.15 -0.14 0.37
N ALA A 121 -1.07 -0.92 0.44
CA ALA A 121 -0.93 -2.02 1.38
C ALA A 121 0.11 -1.69 2.47
N HIS A 122 -0.13 -2.18 3.69
CA HIS A 122 0.84 -2.16 4.79
C HIS A 122 1.08 -3.59 5.24
N LEU A 123 2.34 -4.00 5.23
CA LEU A 123 2.82 -5.34 5.57
C LEU A 123 3.78 -5.26 6.74
N ILE A 124 3.68 -6.23 7.66
CA ILE A 124 4.65 -6.50 8.70
C ILE A 124 5.23 -7.89 8.45
N ASN A 125 6.55 -7.98 8.41
CA ASN A 125 7.27 -9.26 8.30
C ASN A 125 7.90 -9.60 9.65
N GLU A 126 7.87 -10.88 10.01
CA GLU A 126 8.58 -11.46 11.13
C GLU A 126 9.43 -12.64 10.64
N LYS A 127 10.72 -12.61 10.95
CA LYS A 127 11.66 -13.68 10.60
C LYS A 127 12.75 -13.77 11.66
N ASP A 128 12.95 -14.97 12.23
CA ASP A 128 14.03 -15.25 13.18
C ASP A 128 14.09 -14.28 14.38
N GLY A 129 12.93 -13.77 14.82
CA GLY A 129 12.83 -12.80 15.92
C GLY A 129 13.09 -11.33 15.52
N GLU A 130 13.45 -11.07 14.26
CA GLU A 130 13.50 -9.73 13.69
C GLU A 130 12.17 -9.39 13.01
N THR A 131 11.82 -8.11 13.03
CA THR A 131 10.65 -7.58 12.31
C THR A 131 11.05 -6.37 11.48
N PHE A 132 10.33 -6.17 10.38
CA PHE A 132 10.36 -4.94 9.60
C PHE A 132 8.98 -4.69 9.01
N GLN A 133 8.72 -3.47 8.59
CA GLN A 133 7.48 -3.10 7.91
C GLN A 133 7.74 -2.63 6.48
N LEU A 134 6.80 -2.94 5.61
CA LEU A 134 6.80 -2.56 4.20
C LEU A 134 5.45 -1.96 3.83
N MET A 135 5.48 -0.91 3.03
CA MET A 135 4.28 -0.35 2.40
C MET A 135 4.44 -0.36 0.89
N GLY A 136 3.36 -0.67 0.18
CA GLY A 136 3.32 -0.68 -1.27
C GLY A 136 2.17 0.17 -1.81
N LEU A 137 2.47 0.99 -2.81
CA LEU A 137 1.48 1.67 -3.64
C LEU A 137 1.36 0.94 -4.97
N TYR A 138 0.15 0.49 -5.27
CA TYR A 138 -0.18 -0.21 -6.51
C TYR A 138 -1.20 0.59 -7.32
N GLY A 139 -1.03 0.60 -8.64
CA GLY A 139 -1.93 1.28 -9.58
C GLY A 139 -2.61 0.30 -10.53
N ARG A 140 -3.82 0.62 -11.00
CA ARG A 140 -4.41 -0.07 -12.16
C ARG A 140 -3.60 0.22 -13.42
N GLU A 141 -3.11 1.45 -13.54
CA GLU A 141 -2.17 1.87 -14.58
C GLU A 141 -0.71 1.75 -14.13
N PRO A 142 0.28 1.72 -15.06
CA PRO A 142 1.69 1.64 -14.73
C PRO A 142 2.26 2.87 -14.01
N ASP A 143 1.53 3.98 -13.92
CA ASP A 143 1.94 5.14 -13.12
C ASP A 143 0.72 5.86 -12.53
N LEU A 144 0.94 6.67 -11.50
CA LEU A 144 -0.11 7.41 -10.77
C LEU A 144 0.25 8.90 -10.65
N SER A 145 -0.77 9.72 -10.39
CA SER A 145 -0.57 11.15 -10.19
C SER A 145 0.29 11.46 -8.95
N SER A 146 0.99 12.60 -8.99
CA SER A 146 1.77 13.11 -7.86
C SER A 146 0.96 13.21 -6.57
N ASP A 147 -0.32 13.56 -6.67
CA ASP A 147 -1.21 13.69 -5.51
C ASP A 147 -1.43 12.36 -4.80
N ILE A 148 -1.55 11.25 -5.54
CA ILE A 148 -1.68 9.91 -4.95
C ILE A 148 -0.35 9.46 -4.35
N LYS A 149 0.76 9.72 -5.04
CA LYS A 149 2.12 9.42 -4.55
C LYS A 149 2.44 10.17 -3.25
N GLU A 150 2.06 11.44 -3.14
CA GLU A 150 2.25 12.24 -1.93
C GLU A 150 1.34 11.76 -0.77
N ARG A 151 0.09 11.39 -1.04
CA ARG A 151 -0.78 10.74 -0.03
C ARG A 151 -0.18 9.43 0.49
N PHE A 152 0.46 8.65 -0.37
CA PHE A 152 1.17 7.45 0.03
C PHE A 152 2.38 7.80 0.92
N ALA A 153 3.19 8.79 0.55
CA ALA A 153 4.33 9.22 1.36
C ALA A 153 3.90 9.66 2.77
N GLN A 154 2.81 10.43 2.88
CA GLN A 154 2.24 10.84 4.17
C GLN A 154 1.75 9.65 4.99
N LEU A 155 1.19 8.63 4.33
CA LEU A 155 0.79 7.39 5.01
C LEU A 155 2.03 6.64 5.53
N CYS A 156 3.10 6.53 4.73
CA CYS A 156 4.38 5.94 5.18
C CYS A 156 4.93 6.66 6.41
N GLU A 157 4.95 7.99 6.41
CA GLU A 157 5.40 8.80 7.55
C GLU A 157 4.54 8.55 8.81
N LYS A 158 3.21 8.40 8.65
CA LYS A 158 2.30 8.04 9.75
C LYS A 158 2.60 6.67 10.35
N HIS A 159 3.13 5.75 9.56
CA HIS A 159 3.58 4.42 10.00
C HIS A 159 5.06 4.39 10.45
N GLY A 160 5.76 5.53 10.44
CA GLY A 160 7.15 5.64 10.89
C GLY A 160 8.20 5.28 9.85
N ILE A 161 7.81 5.13 8.58
CA ILE A 161 8.77 4.93 7.48
C ILE A 161 9.20 6.31 6.96
N LEU A 162 10.50 6.58 7.04
CA LEU A 162 11.09 7.86 6.63
C LEU A 162 11.07 8.02 5.10
N ARG A 163 10.90 9.26 4.62
CA ARG A 163 10.82 9.56 3.17
C ARG A 163 12.03 9.10 2.39
N GLU A 164 13.23 9.12 2.99
CA GLU A 164 14.41 8.59 2.31
C GLU A 164 14.22 7.13 1.90
N ASN A 165 13.50 6.32 2.67
CA ASN A 165 13.31 4.89 2.40
C ASN A 165 12.13 4.59 1.47
N ILE A 166 11.60 5.60 0.79
CA ILE A 166 10.55 5.47 -0.22
C ILE A 166 11.21 5.43 -1.61
N ILE A 167 10.92 4.40 -2.40
CA ILE A 167 11.47 4.19 -3.73
C ILE A 167 10.33 4.19 -4.75
N ASP A 168 10.32 5.19 -5.63
CA ASP A 168 9.45 5.22 -6.81
C ASP A 168 10.02 4.30 -7.91
N LEU A 169 9.22 3.33 -8.33
CA LEU A 169 9.57 2.28 -9.27
C LEU A 169 8.91 2.46 -10.63
N SER A 170 8.16 3.55 -10.86
CA SER A 170 7.47 3.83 -12.13
C SER A 170 8.38 3.75 -13.35
N ASN A 171 9.66 4.12 -13.19
CA ASN A 171 10.68 4.10 -14.25
C ASN A 171 11.67 2.91 -14.15
N ALA A 172 11.47 1.98 -13.22
CA ALA A 172 12.33 0.79 -13.08
C ALA A 172 11.96 -0.31 -14.10
N ASN A 173 12.84 -1.30 -14.30
CA ASN A 173 12.45 -2.54 -14.96
C ASN A 173 11.51 -3.34 -14.04
N ARG A 174 10.20 -3.22 -14.30
CA ARG A 174 9.13 -3.86 -13.53
C ARG A 174 8.59 -5.13 -14.21
N CYS A 175 9.36 -5.74 -15.10
CA CYS A 175 8.97 -6.95 -15.83
C CYS A 175 7.66 -6.83 -16.62
N LEU A 176 7.28 -5.62 -17.04
CA LEU A 176 6.02 -5.37 -17.73
C LEU A 176 5.90 -6.13 -19.05
N GLN A 177 7.01 -6.39 -19.73
CA GLN A 177 7.07 -7.16 -20.97
C GLN A 177 6.88 -8.67 -20.76
N ALA A 178 7.02 -9.16 -19.52
CA ALA A 178 6.86 -10.57 -19.17
C ALA A 178 5.43 -10.91 -18.69
N ARG A 179 4.51 -9.94 -18.74
CA ARG A 179 3.09 -10.13 -18.47
C ARG A 179 2.41 -10.64 -19.74
N GLU A 180 2.42 -11.94 -19.96
CA GLU A 180 1.71 -12.62 -21.06
C GLU A 180 0.35 -13.18 -20.61
#